data_AF-M1LN90-F1
#
_entry.id   AF-M1LN90-F1
#
_cell.length_a   1.000
_cell.length_b   1.000
_cell.length_c   1.000
_cell.angle_alpha   90.00
_cell.angle_beta   90.00
_cell.angle_gamma   90.00
#
_symmetry.space_group_name_H-M   'P 1'
#
loop_
_entity.id
_entity.type
_entity.pdbx_description
1 polymer ?
#
loop_
_entity_poly.entity_id
_entity_poly.type
_entity_poly.pdbx_seq_one_letter_code
_entity_poly.pdbx_strand_id
1 'polypeptide(L)'
;MKKIIQIGISDFKELIEGNNYFVDKSLLIKEFLENGAKITLTPRPRRFGKTLNLSMIKYFFDIRSKEETKDLFNGLKIENEKEIMKRQWQYPVVFISFKGIKYNNFEHAIMAMGMLMSDVYKEYRYLMESNIFKEDEKRDFDKIINREADLVLLTASIKNLTYYAK
;
A
#
# COMPACT_ATOMS: atom_id res chain seq x y z
N MET A 1 -0.19 3.97 -31.08
CA MET A 1 -0.48 5.27 -30.42
C MET A 1 0.80 5.85 -29.85
N LYS A 2 0.96 7.18 -29.89
CA LYS A 2 2.16 7.86 -29.36
C LYS A 2 2.06 7.95 -27.84
N LYS A 3 3.08 7.47 -27.11
CA LYS A 3 3.12 7.58 -25.64
C LYS A 3 3.19 9.05 -25.22
N ILE A 4 2.48 9.41 -24.16
CA ILE A 4 2.44 10.76 -23.60
C ILE A 4 3.24 10.77 -22.28
N ILE A 5 3.98 11.85 -22.02
CA ILE A 5 4.59 12.08 -20.71
C ILE A 5 3.51 12.72 -19.84
N GLN A 6 2.89 11.92 -18.96
CA GLN A 6 1.87 12.42 -18.06
C GLN A 6 2.50 12.98 -16.78
N ILE A 7 2.22 14.25 -16.49
CA ILE A 7 2.73 14.95 -15.31
C ILE A 7 1.69 14.84 -14.18
N GLY A 8 2.13 14.46 -12.99
CA GLY A 8 1.29 14.45 -11.79
C GLY A 8 0.69 13.09 -11.43
N ILE A 9 0.77 12.08 -12.32
CA ILE A 9 0.47 10.70 -11.95
C ILE A 9 1.50 10.22 -10.92
N SER A 10 1.00 9.62 -9.85
CA SER A 10 1.81 8.97 -8.82
C SER A 10 1.39 7.53 -8.57
N ASP A 11 0.46 7.02 -9.36
CA ASP A 11 -0.02 5.64 -9.32
C ASP A 11 0.57 4.85 -10.49
N PHE A 12 1.21 3.73 -10.18
CA PHE A 12 1.91 2.91 -11.16
C PHE A 12 0.94 2.22 -12.13
N LYS A 13 -0.18 1.71 -11.62
CA LYS A 13 -1.19 1.03 -12.43
C LYS A 13 -1.78 2.00 -13.45
N GLU A 14 -2.22 3.18 -13.00
CA GLU A 14 -2.75 4.24 -13.88
C GLU A 14 -1.75 4.63 -14.97
N LEU A 15 -0.45 4.72 -14.63
CA LEU A 15 0.59 5.07 -15.58
C LEU A 15 0.75 4.03 -16.70
N ILE A 16 0.78 2.74 -16.34
CA ILE A 16 1.00 1.63 -17.27
C ILE A 16 -0.24 1.39 -18.13
N GLU A 17 -1.42 1.30 -17.52
CA GLU A 17 -2.70 1.08 -18.22
C GLU A 17 -3.04 2.25 -19.17
N GLY A 18 -2.68 3.48 -18.79
CA GLY A 18 -2.81 4.66 -19.64
C GLY A 18 -1.85 4.69 -20.85
N ASN A 19 -0.99 3.68 -21.02
CA ASN A 19 0.03 3.61 -22.07
C ASN A 19 0.93 4.87 -22.13
N ASN A 20 1.27 5.39 -20.96
CA ASN A 20 2.11 6.58 -20.82
C ASN A 20 3.60 6.24 -20.92
N TYR A 21 4.43 7.29 -21.03
CA TYR A 21 5.88 7.13 -20.94
C TYR A 21 6.28 6.77 -19.50
N PHE A 22 6.81 5.57 -19.32
CA PHE A 22 7.33 5.08 -18.04
C PHE A 22 8.82 4.76 -18.18
N VAL A 23 9.63 5.30 -17.26
CA VAL A 23 11.04 4.92 -17.12
C VAL A 23 11.09 3.68 -16.23
N ASP A 24 11.40 2.54 -16.83
CA ASP A 24 11.40 1.26 -16.13
C ASP A 24 12.45 1.19 -15.02
N LYS A 25 11.94 1.24 -13.79
CA LYS A 25 12.67 1.06 -12.52
C LYS A 25 12.20 -0.18 -11.75
N SER A 26 11.57 -1.13 -12.44
CA SER A 26 10.98 -2.33 -11.82
C SER A 26 11.99 -3.19 -11.06
N LEU A 27 13.28 -3.14 -11.41
CA LEU A 27 14.35 -3.79 -10.64
C LEU A 27 14.52 -3.25 -9.20
N LEU A 28 13.91 -2.11 -8.86
CA LEU A 28 13.80 -1.65 -7.48
C LEU A 28 13.12 -2.70 -6.58
N ILE A 29 12.21 -3.51 -7.13
CA ILE A 29 11.54 -4.60 -6.40
C ILE A 29 12.56 -5.65 -5.95
N LYS A 30 13.48 -6.02 -6.84
CA LYS A 30 14.58 -6.93 -6.54
C LYS A 30 15.51 -6.34 -5.49
N GLU A 31 15.95 -5.09 -5.70
CA GLU A 31 16.79 -4.38 -4.72
C GLU A 31 16.11 -4.31 -3.34
N PHE A 32 14.80 -4.09 -3.30
CA PHE A 32 14.05 -4.04 -2.05
C PHE A 32 14.02 -5.40 -1.32
N LEU A 33 13.87 -6.52 -2.03
CA LEU A 33 13.84 -7.86 -1.44
C LEU A 33 15.22 -8.36 -1.01
N GLU A 34 16.24 -8.07 -1.80
CA GLU A 34 17.61 -8.51 -1.53
C GLU A 34 18.31 -7.62 -0.50
N ASN A 35 17.73 -6.45 -0.20
CA ASN A 35 18.21 -5.58 0.87
C ASN A 35 17.94 -6.20 2.25
N GLY A 36 19.00 -6.46 3.01
CA GLY A 36 18.90 -6.97 4.39
C GLY A 36 18.41 -5.95 5.43
N ALA A 37 18.05 -4.73 5.03
CA ALA A 37 17.54 -3.71 5.93
C ALA A 37 16.12 -4.05 6.42
N LYS A 38 15.93 -4.02 7.75
CA LYS A 38 14.60 -4.17 8.36
C LYS A 38 13.66 -2.99 8.05
N ILE A 39 14.24 -1.81 7.83
CA ILE A 39 13.51 -0.58 7.54
C ILE A 39 14.25 0.15 6.41
N THR A 40 13.52 0.44 5.34
CA THR A 40 14.03 1.21 4.20
C THR A 40 13.42 2.61 4.20
N LEU A 41 14.25 3.63 4.40
CA LEU A 41 13.86 5.03 4.31
C LEU A 41 14.36 5.62 2.98
N THR A 42 13.48 6.27 2.22
CA THR A 42 13.84 6.91 0.94
C THR A 42 13.78 8.44 1.03
N PRO A 43 14.78 9.13 1.62
CA PRO A 43 14.78 10.58 1.79
C PRO A 43 14.88 11.35 0.47
N ARG A 44 14.49 12.64 0.47
CA ARG A 44 14.41 13.59 -0.68
C ARG A 44 15.54 13.41 -1.72
N PRO A 45 15.22 13.46 -3.03
CA PRO A 45 14.70 14.69 -3.64
C PRO A 45 13.21 14.68 -4.00
N ARG A 46 12.63 15.87 -4.23
CA ARG A 46 11.26 16.05 -4.76
C ARG A 46 11.18 15.54 -6.20
N ARG A 47 10.00 15.08 -6.62
CA ARG A 47 9.68 14.62 -8.00
C ARG A 47 10.50 13.42 -8.49
N PHE A 48 11.11 12.66 -7.59
CA PHE A 48 11.89 11.46 -7.95
C PHE A 48 11.07 10.18 -8.17
N GLY A 49 9.73 10.30 -8.25
CA GLY A 49 8.85 9.15 -8.44
C GLY A 49 8.72 8.26 -7.20
N LYS A 50 8.96 8.77 -5.99
CA LYS A 50 8.88 7.96 -4.76
C LYS A 50 7.52 7.31 -4.57
N THR A 51 6.44 8.09 -4.66
CA THR A 51 5.07 7.58 -4.53
C THR A 51 4.75 6.58 -5.64
N LEU A 52 5.15 6.86 -6.88
CA LEU A 52 5.01 5.94 -8.02
C LEU A 52 5.71 4.61 -7.73
N ASN A 53 6.97 4.65 -7.31
CA ASN A 53 7.75 3.45 -6.98
C ASN A 53 7.17 2.67 -5.80
N LEU A 54 6.65 3.35 -4.77
CA LEU A 54 5.99 2.70 -3.64
C LEU A 54 4.67 2.03 -4.09
N SER A 55 3.91 2.66 -5.00
CA SER A 55 2.71 2.03 -5.58
C SER A 55 3.07 0.82 -6.45
N MET A 56 4.15 0.87 -7.21
CA MET A 56 4.68 -0.26 -7.97
C MET A 56 5.05 -1.44 -7.04
N ILE A 57 5.76 -1.16 -5.95
CA ILE A 57 6.09 -2.18 -4.94
C ILE A 57 4.83 -2.75 -4.30
N LYS A 58 3.84 -1.90 -3.95
CA LYS A 58 2.54 -2.34 -3.45
C LYS A 58 1.89 -3.33 -4.41
N TYR A 59 1.71 -2.94 -5.67
CA TYR A 59 1.05 -3.78 -6.68
C TYR A 59 1.79 -5.08 -6.99
N PHE A 60 3.12 -5.10 -6.81
CA PHE A 60 3.89 -6.32 -6.96
C PHE A 60 3.61 -7.32 -5.84
N PHE A 61 3.56 -6.88 -4.58
CA PHE A 61 3.47 -7.79 -3.44
C PHE A 61 2.04 -8.09 -2.97
N ASP A 62 1.11 -7.15 -3.13
CA ASP A 62 -0.21 -7.20 -2.52
C ASP A 62 -1.05 -8.37 -3.07
N ILE A 63 -1.35 -9.35 -2.22
CA ILE A 63 -2.16 -10.51 -2.58
C ILE A 63 -3.56 -10.13 -3.09
N ARG A 64 -4.08 -9.00 -2.62
CA ARG A 64 -5.42 -8.50 -2.96
C ARG A 64 -5.48 -7.93 -4.36
N SER A 65 -4.33 -7.51 -4.93
CA SER A 65 -4.27 -6.87 -6.23
C SER A 65 -4.01 -7.86 -7.38
N LYS A 66 -3.98 -9.17 -7.11
CA LYS A 66 -3.61 -10.19 -8.10
C LYS A 66 -4.40 -10.11 -9.40
N GLU A 67 -5.73 -10.06 -9.31
CA GLU A 67 -6.60 -10.05 -10.49
C GLU A 67 -6.47 -8.77 -11.30
N GLU A 68 -6.31 -7.63 -10.63
CA GLU A 68 -6.27 -6.31 -11.26
C GLU A 68 -4.88 -5.91 -11.77
N THR A 69 -3.83 -6.67 -11.43
CA THR A 69 -2.44 -6.31 -11.77
C THR A 69 -1.69 -7.36 -12.57
N LYS A 70 -2.38 -8.39 -13.08
CA LYS A 70 -1.79 -9.53 -13.81
C LYS A 70 -0.78 -9.12 -14.87
N ASP A 71 -1.12 -8.09 -15.64
CA ASP A 71 -0.34 -7.66 -16.79
C ASP A 71 0.54 -6.43 -16.54
N LEU A 72 0.53 -5.85 -15.33
CA LEU A 72 1.22 -4.59 -15.04
C LEU A 72 2.75 -4.68 -15.16
N PHE A 73 3.30 -5.88 -15.03
CA PHE A 73 4.74 -6.11 -15.05
C PHE A 73 5.23 -6.74 -16.37
N ASN A 74 4.33 -7.02 -17.31
CA ASN A 74 4.68 -7.61 -18.60
C ASN A 74 5.55 -6.63 -19.41
N GLY A 75 6.65 -7.13 -19.94
CA GLY A 75 7.64 -6.36 -20.70
C GLY A 75 8.53 -5.44 -19.85
N LEU A 76 8.41 -5.45 -18.52
CA LEU A 76 9.32 -4.74 -17.62
C LEU A 76 10.52 -5.62 -17.25
N LYS A 77 11.64 -5.00 -16.89
CA LYS A 77 12.88 -5.71 -16.52
C LYS A 77 12.67 -6.77 -15.43
N ILE A 78 11.82 -6.49 -14.43
CA ILE A 78 11.53 -7.43 -13.33
C ILE A 78 10.93 -8.76 -13.79
N GLU A 79 10.23 -8.80 -14.93
CA GLU A 79 9.64 -10.03 -15.48
C GLU A 79 10.71 -11.13 -15.71
N ASN A 80 11.95 -10.73 -16.00
CA ASN A 80 13.07 -11.64 -16.22
C ASN A 80 13.67 -12.20 -14.91
N GLU A 81 13.36 -11.62 -13.76
CA GLU A 81 13.87 -12.02 -12.44
C GLU A 81 12.99 -13.13 -11.84
N LYS A 82 13.09 -14.34 -12.41
CA LYS A 82 12.18 -15.47 -12.11
C LYS A 82 12.00 -15.78 -10.62
N GLU A 83 13.08 -15.73 -9.83
CA GLU A 83 13.00 -15.98 -8.38
C GLU A 83 12.27 -14.86 -7.63
N ILE A 84 12.39 -13.62 -8.10
CA ILE A 84 11.69 -12.48 -7.54
C ILE A 84 10.21 -12.52 -7.93
N MET A 85 9.90 -12.89 -9.18
CA MET A 85 8.53 -13.04 -9.68
C MET A 85 7.71 -14.07 -8.88
N LYS A 86 8.33 -15.09 -8.29
CA LYS A 86 7.64 -16.02 -7.36
C LYS A 86 7.05 -15.34 -6.13
N ARG A 87 7.54 -14.14 -5.77
CA ARG A 87 7.07 -13.33 -4.64
C ARG A 87 5.90 -12.42 -5.01
N GLN A 88 5.50 -12.38 -6.28
CA GLN A 88 4.41 -11.54 -6.73
C GLN A 88 3.08 -12.01 -6.10
N TRP A 89 2.32 -11.05 -5.56
CA TRP A 89 1.04 -11.26 -4.88
C TRP A 89 1.06 -12.29 -3.74
N GLN A 90 2.19 -12.40 -3.02
CA GLN A 90 2.34 -13.34 -1.91
C GLN A 90 2.11 -12.74 -0.53
N TYR A 91 1.91 -11.42 -0.42
CA TYR A 91 1.89 -10.74 0.88
C TYR A 91 0.69 -9.79 1.00
N PRO A 92 0.04 -9.70 2.18
CA PRO A 92 -0.81 -8.55 2.47
C PRO A 92 0.05 -7.29 2.62
N VAL A 93 -0.29 -6.22 1.90
CA VAL A 93 0.49 -4.97 1.93
C VAL A 93 -0.33 -3.82 2.51
N VAL A 94 0.04 -3.36 3.71
CA VAL A 94 -0.58 -2.18 4.32
C VAL A 94 0.06 -0.92 3.73
N PHE A 95 -0.68 -0.23 2.87
CA PHE A 95 -0.23 1.01 2.22
C PHE A 95 -0.98 2.21 2.78
N ILE A 96 -0.25 3.12 3.44
CA ILE A 96 -0.85 4.30 4.12
C ILE A 96 -0.25 5.58 3.56
N SER A 97 -1.11 6.54 3.22
CA SER A 97 -0.71 7.87 2.76
C SER A 97 -1.24 8.95 3.70
N PHE A 98 -0.34 9.61 4.41
CA PHE A 98 -0.67 10.74 5.29
C PHE A 98 -0.81 12.08 4.54
N LYS A 99 -0.71 12.10 3.20
CA LYS A 99 -0.71 13.33 2.39
C LYS A 99 -1.97 14.19 2.60
N GLY A 100 -3.11 13.56 2.92
CA GLY A 100 -4.39 14.22 3.14
C GLY A 100 -4.58 14.84 4.52
N ILE A 101 -3.73 14.50 5.50
CA ILE A 101 -3.87 15.01 6.87
C ILE A 101 -3.17 16.36 6.97
N LYS A 102 -3.95 17.44 6.85
CA LYS A 102 -3.47 18.83 6.89
C LYS A 102 -4.37 19.67 7.78
N TYR A 103 -4.16 19.55 9.09
CA TYR A 103 -4.95 20.26 10.10
C TYR A 103 -4.02 21.01 11.05
N ASN A 104 -4.49 22.19 11.48
CA ASN A 104 -3.72 23.08 12.35
C ASN A 104 -4.03 22.85 13.84
N ASN A 105 -4.88 21.89 14.18
CA ASN A 105 -5.14 21.50 15.55
C ASN A 105 -5.12 19.97 15.69
N PHE A 106 -4.80 19.53 16.90
CA PHE A 106 -4.63 18.12 17.23
C PHE A 106 -5.93 17.33 17.06
N GLU A 107 -7.06 17.88 17.51
CA GLU A 107 -8.36 17.23 17.46
C GLU A 107 -8.78 16.84 16.04
N HIS A 108 -8.78 17.78 15.10
CA HIS A 108 -9.10 17.50 13.70
C HIS A 108 -8.06 16.59 13.03
N ALA A 109 -6.78 16.68 13.42
CA ALA A 109 -5.76 15.77 12.92
C ALA A 109 -6.03 14.32 13.35
N ILE A 110 -6.47 14.10 14.59
CA ILE A 110 -6.88 12.78 15.10
C ILE A 110 -8.16 12.30 14.41
N MET A 111 -9.16 13.16 14.21
CA MET A 111 -10.37 12.79 13.47
C MET A 111 -10.03 12.35 12.03
N ALA A 112 -9.16 13.09 11.35
CA ALA A 112 -8.69 12.72 10.01
C ALA A 112 -7.86 11.43 10.00
N MET A 113 -7.07 11.19 11.05
CA MET A 113 -6.37 9.92 11.24
C MET A 113 -7.37 8.76 11.40
N GLY A 114 -8.44 8.96 12.18
CA GLY A 114 -9.54 7.99 12.31
C GLY A 114 -10.20 7.67 10.97
N MET A 115 -10.45 8.69 10.13
CA MET A 115 -10.97 8.48 8.77
C MET A 115 -9.99 7.67 7.91
N LEU A 116 -8.71 8.05 7.91
CA LEU A 116 -7.65 7.34 7.17
C LEU A 116 -7.57 5.87 7.60
N MET A 117 -7.55 5.60 8.90
CA MET A 117 -7.47 4.23 9.41
C MET A 117 -8.75 3.43 9.12
N SER A 118 -9.93 4.05 9.15
CA SER A 118 -11.17 3.43 8.69
C SER A 118 -11.04 2.94 7.25
N ASP A 119 -10.49 3.79 6.37
CA ASP A 119 -10.37 3.47 4.94
C ASP A 119 -9.35 2.37 4.70
N VAL A 120 -8.20 2.41 5.40
CA VAL A 120 -7.21 1.34 5.39
C VAL A 120 -7.83 0.02 5.87
N TYR A 121 -8.55 0.00 7.00
CA TYR A 121 -9.17 -1.21 7.54
C TYR A 121 -10.25 -1.80 6.62
N LYS A 122 -11.00 -0.95 5.90
CA LYS A 122 -12.01 -1.43 4.93
C LYS A 122 -11.38 -2.23 3.80
N GLU A 123 -10.15 -1.92 3.38
CA GLU A 123 -9.43 -2.74 2.41
C GLU A 123 -9.10 -4.17 2.93
N TYR A 124 -9.22 -4.38 4.23
CA TYR A 124 -8.97 -5.65 4.92
C TYR A 124 -10.25 -6.27 5.49
N ARG A 125 -11.42 -5.78 5.11
CA ARG A 125 -12.72 -6.27 5.62
C ARG A 125 -12.91 -7.77 5.41
N TYR A 126 -12.34 -8.35 4.35
CA TYR A 126 -12.35 -9.79 4.09
C TYR A 126 -11.77 -10.62 5.24
N LEU A 127 -10.87 -10.06 6.05
CA LEU A 127 -10.33 -10.76 7.22
C LEU A 127 -11.45 -11.08 8.22
N MET A 128 -12.48 -10.25 8.35
CA MET A 128 -13.56 -10.45 9.34
C MET A 128 -14.45 -11.68 9.05
N GLU A 129 -14.37 -12.19 7.82
CA GLU A 129 -15.04 -13.42 7.38
C GLU A 129 -14.23 -14.68 7.76
N SER A 130 -12.96 -14.50 8.14
CA SER A 130 -12.09 -15.59 8.58
C SER A 130 -12.17 -15.81 10.10
N ASN A 131 -11.79 -17.02 10.54
CA ASN A 131 -11.78 -17.41 11.96
C ASN A 131 -10.49 -17.00 12.70
N ILE A 132 -9.77 -15.99 12.22
CA ILE A 132 -8.50 -15.54 12.83
C ILE A 132 -8.70 -14.68 14.08
N PHE A 133 -9.89 -14.11 14.24
CA PHE A 133 -10.19 -13.13 15.27
C PHE A 133 -10.76 -13.78 16.53
N LYS A 134 -10.33 -13.27 17.69
CA LYS A 134 -11.13 -13.34 18.92
C LYS A 134 -12.28 -12.32 18.87
N GLU A 135 -13.29 -12.51 19.70
CA GLU A 135 -14.47 -11.63 19.73
C GLU A 135 -14.13 -10.16 20.01
N ASP A 136 -13.18 -9.91 20.92
CA ASP A 136 -12.69 -8.57 21.25
C ASP A 136 -11.93 -7.93 20.09
N GLU A 137 -11.06 -8.69 19.42
CA GLU A 137 -10.32 -8.21 18.24
C GLU A 137 -11.25 -7.87 17.08
N LYS A 138 -12.30 -8.67 16.86
CA LYS A 138 -13.32 -8.40 15.83
C LYS A 138 -14.11 -7.12 16.15
N ARG A 139 -14.46 -6.91 17.41
CA ARG A 139 -15.13 -5.68 17.87
C ARG A 139 -14.24 -4.44 17.67
N ASP A 140 -12.95 -4.55 17.99
CA ASP A 140 -12.00 -3.46 17.79
C ASP A 140 -11.79 -3.13 16.31
N PHE A 141 -11.76 -4.15 15.45
CA PHE A 141 -11.71 -3.98 14.00
C PHE A 141 -12.95 -3.23 13.47
N ASP A 142 -14.13 -3.61 13.94
CA ASP A 142 -15.40 -2.98 13.54
C ASP A 142 -15.49 -1.52 14.02
N LYS A 143 -15.07 -1.23 15.26
CA LYS A 143 -14.98 0.15 15.78
C LYS A 143 -14.10 1.04 14.90
N ILE A 144 -12.97 0.54 14.41
CA ILE A 144 -12.10 1.32 13.52
C ILE A 144 -12.78 1.58 12.17
N ILE A 145 -13.42 0.56 11.58
CA ILE A 145 -14.18 0.71 10.33
C ILE A 145 -15.30 1.74 10.46
N ASN A 146 -16.02 1.73 11.58
CA ASN A 146 -17.17 2.58 11.85
C ASN A 146 -16.79 3.96 12.41
N ARG A 147 -15.48 4.22 12.60
CA ARG A 147 -14.93 5.49 13.13
C ARG A 147 -15.35 5.78 14.57
N GLU A 148 -15.52 4.72 15.35
CA GLU A 148 -15.87 4.75 16.77
C GLU A 148 -14.67 4.42 17.67
N ALA A 149 -13.49 4.26 17.08
CA ALA A 149 -12.26 4.03 17.82
C ALA A 149 -11.86 5.26 18.65
N ASP A 150 -11.58 5.04 19.93
CA ASP A 150 -10.94 6.04 20.77
C ASP A 150 -9.46 6.21 20.41
N LEU A 151 -8.79 7.19 21.04
CA LEU A 151 -7.38 7.49 20.77
C LEU A 151 -6.46 6.29 21.08
N VAL A 152 -6.80 5.48 22.07
CA VAL A 152 -5.99 4.33 22.51
C VAL A 152 -6.02 3.25 21.43
N LEU A 153 -7.23 2.88 20.99
CA LEU A 153 -7.43 1.91 19.91
C LEU A 153 -6.84 2.41 18.59
N LEU A 154 -7.01 3.70 18.28
CA LEU A 154 -6.42 4.29 17.07
C LEU A 154 -4.89 4.23 17.08
N THR A 155 -4.25 4.42 18.24
CA THR A 155 -2.79 4.30 18.38
C THR A 155 -2.31 2.87 18.15
N ALA A 156 -3.11 1.87 18.54
CA ALA A 156 -2.80 0.46 18.33
C ALA A 156 -3.15 -0.05 16.91
N SER A 157 -3.93 0.70 16.14
CA SER A 157 -4.55 0.25 14.89
C SER A 157 -3.59 -0.38 13.88
N ILE A 158 -2.47 0.28 13.55
CA ILE A 158 -1.51 -0.26 12.57
C ILE A 158 -0.93 -1.59 13.05
N LYS A 159 -0.55 -1.66 14.34
CA LYS A 159 -0.02 -2.90 14.94
C LYS A 159 -1.05 -4.02 14.87
N ASN A 160 -2.29 -3.73 15.29
CA ASN A 160 -3.38 -4.70 15.28
C ASN A 160 -3.63 -5.22 13.86
N LEU A 161 -3.77 -4.32 12.88
CA LEU A 161 -3.97 -4.71 11.48
C LEU A 161 -2.85 -5.62 10.95
N THR A 162 -1.58 -5.29 11.23
CA THR A 162 -0.44 -6.14 10.82
C THR A 162 -0.40 -7.48 11.54
N TYR A 163 -1.01 -7.61 12.72
CA TYR A 163 -1.14 -8.88 13.41
C TYR A 163 -2.18 -9.80 12.75
N TYR A 164 -3.27 -9.22 12.24
CA TYR A 164 -4.36 -9.92 11.57
C TYR A 164 -4.01 -10.28 10.11
N ALA A 165 -3.31 -9.38 9.42
CA ALA A 165 -2.94 -9.54 8.02
C ALA A 165 -1.61 -10.31 7.88
N LYS A 166 -1.63 -11.61 8.20
CA LYS A 166 -0.48 -12.53 8.03
C LYS A 166 -0.70 -13.54 6.93
#